data_AF-A0A846HMN2-F1
#
_entry.id   AF-A0A846HMN2-F1
#
_cell.length_a   1.000
_cell.length_b   1.000
_cell.length_c   1.000
_cell.angle_alpha   90.00
_cell.angle_beta   90.00
_cell.angle_gamma   90.00
#
_symmetry.space_group_name_H-M   'P 1'
#
loop_
_entity.id
_entity.type
_entity.pdbx_description
1 polymer ?
#
loop_
_entity_poly.entity_id
_entity_poly.type
_entity_poly.pdbx_seq_one_letter_code
_entity_poly.pdbx_strand_id
1 'polypeptide(L)'
;MNDPSNAPIDIGAISAPEALAHALELTHDSAARYAQLQACLEAHHNQIAAEVLARVVELTLATASSMPGLKPPEQLPRIAPWELLWRCPDLLAMRLGDSAPTACNHQIGAAELLRLVLKRERCAQDCYTHARAQVMAPATQQMLTSIAMRQQEQIARLEALLASAEADASEQSPTLSDLDPPNRPE
;
A
#
# COMPACT_ATOMS: atom_id res chain seq x y z
N MET A 1 2.03 -5.56 38.94
CA MET A 1 1.23 -6.38 38.00
C MET A 1 1.90 -6.26 36.65
N ASN A 2 2.74 -7.24 36.30
CA ASN A 2 3.33 -7.31 34.97
C ASN A 2 2.29 -8.00 34.09
N ASP A 3 1.76 -7.27 33.11
CA ASP A 3 0.85 -7.82 32.12
C ASP A 3 1.63 -8.83 31.25
N PRO A 4 1.26 -10.13 31.22
CA PRO A 4 1.95 -11.12 30.40
C PRO A 4 1.80 -10.88 28.89
N SER A 5 0.98 -9.90 28.48
CA SER A 5 0.70 -9.59 27.07
C SER A 5 1.75 -8.72 26.37
N ASN A 6 2.82 -8.30 27.08
CA ASN A 6 3.84 -7.40 26.51
C ASN A 6 5.21 -8.08 26.29
N ALA A 7 5.20 -9.41 26.05
CA ALA A 7 6.39 -10.07 25.56
C ALA A 7 6.72 -9.53 24.15
N PRO A 8 7.97 -9.17 23.84
CA PRO A 8 8.34 -8.78 22.49
C PRO A 8 8.01 -9.95 21.56
N ILE A 9 7.15 -9.70 20.58
CA ILE A 9 6.72 -10.74 19.65
C ILE A 9 7.93 -11.13 18.79
N ASP A 10 8.41 -12.36 18.95
CA ASP A 10 9.55 -12.90 18.22
C ASP A 10 9.10 -13.35 16.82
N ILE A 11 9.51 -12.59 15.80
CA ILE A 11 9.25 -12.90 14.39
C ILE A 11 9.79 -14.31 14.04
N GLY A 12 10.86 -14.76 14.69
CA GLY A 12 11.44 -16.09 14.46
C GLY A 12 10.56 -17.26 14.92
N ALA A 13 9.58 -17.00 15.79
CA ALA A 13 8.71 -18.02 16.40
C ALA A 13 7.35 -18.18 15.71
N ILE A 14 7.01 -17.35 14.71
CA ILE A 14 5.69 -17.39 14.09
C ILE A 14 5.45 -18.66 13.27
N SER A 15 4.22 -19.15 13.33
CA SER A 15 3.74 -20.26 12.51
C SER A 15 3.27 -19.79 11.12
N ALA A 16 3.11 -20.74 10.19
CA ALA A 16 2.61 -20.42 8.85
C ALA A 16 1.19 -19.79 8.84
N PRO A 17 0.22 -20.27 9.65
CA PRO A 17 -1.09 -19.61 9.75
C PRO A 17 -1.01 -18.19 10.32
N GLU A 18 -0.14 -17.93 11.29
CA GLU A 18 0.08 -16.59 11.84
C GLU A 18 0.71 -15.67 10.79
N ALA A 19 1.72 -16.14 10.06
CA ALA A 19 2.33 -15.36 8.97
C ALA A 19 1.31 -14.98 7.89
N LEU A 20 0.42 -15.91 7.51
CA LEU A 20 -0.66 -15.65 6.56
C LEU A 20 -1.68 -14.64 7.11
N ALA A 21 -2.10 -14.80 8.36
CA ALA A 21 -3.04 -13.89 9.00
C ALA A 21 -2.47 -12.47 9.08
N HIS A 22 -1.21 -12.30 9.50
CA HIS A 22 -0.56 -10.99 9.51
C HIS A 22 -0.50 -10.35 8.12
N ALA A 23 -0.18 -11.12 7.08
CA ALA A 23 -0.12 -10.62 5.71
C ALA A 23 -1.51 -10.18 5.20
N LEU A 24 -2.54 -10.99 5.44
CA LEU A 24 -3.91 -10.66 5.06
C LEU A 24 -4.41 -9.40 5.78
N GLU A 25 -4.19 -9.28 7.08
CA GLU A 25 -4.57 -8.09 7.85
C GLU A 25 -3.85 -6.84 7.31
N LEU A 26 -2.54 -6.93 7.05
CA LEU A 26 -1.80 -5.81 6.49
C LEU A 26 -2.34 -5.42 5.11
N THR A 27 -2.59 -6.39 4.23
CA THR A 27 -3.12 -6.13 2.88
C THR A 27 -4.54 -5.55 2.93
N HIS A 28 -5.43 -6.02 3.81
CA HIS A 28 -6.77 -5.46 3.97
C HIS A 28 -6.75 -4.04 4.56
N ASP A 29 -5.90 -3.77 5.57
CA ASP A 29 -5.68 -2.41 6.08
C ASP A 29 -5.20 -1.47 4.97
N SER A 30 -4.29 -1.95 4.11
CA SER A 30 -3.85 -1.23 2.91
C SER A 30 -5.02 -0.82 2.03
N ALA A 31 -5.84 -1.80 1.63
CA ALA A 31 -6.99 -1.59 0.76
C ALA A 31 -8.00 -0.61 1.38
N ALA A 32 -8.26 -0.73 2.69
CA ALA A 32 -9.14 0.19 3.40
C ALA A 32 -8.61 1.63 3.40
N ARG A 33 -7.31 1.84 3.63
CA ARG A 33 -6.68 3.17 3.58
C ARG A 33 -6.70 3.76 2.17
N TYR A 34 -6.43 2.94 1.15
CA TYR A 34 -6.52 3.37 -0.25
C TYR A 34 -7.94 3.77 -0.64
N ALA A 35 -8.95 3.02 -0.20
CA ALA A 35 -10.36 3.35 -0.44
C ALA A 35 -10.78 4.65 0.29
N GLN A 36 -10.29 4.88 1.51
CA GLN A 36 -10.52 6.15 2.22
C GLN A 36 -9.89 7.33 1.47
N LEU A 37 -8.67 7.17 0.98
CA LEU A 37 -7.99 8.21 0.21
C LEU A 37 -8.68 8.46 -1.14
N GLN A 38 -9.15 7.41 -1.81
CA GLN A 38 -9.97 7.51 -3.03
C GLN A 38 -11.21 8.36 -2.76
N ALA A 39 -12.00 8.02 -1.74
CA ALA A 39 -13.21 8.77 -1.40
C ALA A 39 -12.91 10.26 -1.10
N CYS A 40 -11.75 10.55 -0.49
CA CYS A 40 -11.31 11.92 -0.28
C CYS A 40 -11.01 12.65 -1.60
N LEU A 41 -10.32 12.00 -2.54
CA LEU A 41 -10.01 12.59 -3.84
C LEU A 41 -11.27 12.81 -4.70
N GLU A 42 -12.23 11.89 -4.65
CA GLU A 42 -13.54 12.03 -5.30
C GLU A 42 -14.30 13.25 -4.76
N ALA A 43 -14.33 13.41 -3.43
CA ALA A 43 -14.97 14.55 -2.78
C ALA A 43 -14.34 15.91 -3.16
N HIS A 44 -13.09 15.91 -3.58
CA HIS A 44 -12.34 17.09 -4.03
C HIS A 44 -12.17 17.17 -5.55
N HIS A 45 -12.94 16.39 -6.32
CA HIS A 45 -12.96 16.39 -7.79
C HIS A 45 -11.62 16.04 -8.47
N ASN A 46 -10.72 15.34 -7.77
CA ASN A 46 -9.51 14.80 -8.37
C ASN A 46 -9.77 13.39 -8.92
N GLN A 47 -10.54 13.34 -10.00
CA GLN A 47 -11.03 12.09 -10.59
C GLN A 47 -9.90 11.19 -11.10
N ILE A 48 -8.86 11.78 -11.70
CA ILE A 48 -7.72 11.03 -12.25
C ILE A 48 -6.99 10.27 -11.13
N ALA A 49 -6.70 10.93 -10.00
CA ALA A 49 -6.05 10.28 -8.87
C ALA A 49 -6.96 9.27 -8.16
N ALA A 50 -8.28 9.54 -8.10
CA ALA A 50 -9.27 8.62 -7.55
C ALA A 50 -9.36 7.31 -8.36
N GLU A 51 -9.42 7.40 -9.69
CA GLU A 51 -9.47 6.23 -10.58
C GLU A 51 -8.21 5.35 -10.45
N VAL A 52 -7.05 5.99 -10.30
CA VAL A 52 -5.79 5.27 -10.03
C VAL A 52 -5.86 4.55 -8.69
N LEU A 53 -6.40 5.16 -7.63
CA LEU A 53 -6.58 4.45 -6.35
C LEU A 53 -7.62 3.33 -6.41
N ALA A 54 -8.71 3.51 -7.14
CA ALA A 54 -9.67 2.43 -7.35
C ALA A 54 -8.95 1.21 -7.93
N ARG A 55 -8.06 1.42 -8.91
CA ARG A 55 -7.24 0.35 -9.48
C ARG A 55 -6.25 -0.24 -8.47
N VAL A 56 -5.64 0.59 -7.61
CA VAL A 56 -4.75 0.12 -6.53
C VAL A 56 -5.52 -0.75 -5.52
N VAL A 57 -6.74 -0.36 -5.13
CA VAL A 57 -7.61 -1.14 -4.22
C VAL A 57 -7.92 -2.50 -4.82
N GLU A 58 -8.34 -2.54 -6.10
CA GLU A 58 -8.60 -3.79 -6.81
C GLU A 58 -7.38 -4.72 -6.82
N LEU A 59 -6.20 -4.18 -7.16
CA LEU A 59 -4.96 -4.95 -7.18
C LEU A 59 -4.61 -5.49 -5.79
N THR A 60 -4.75 -4.67 -4.75
CA THR A 60 -4.47 -5.04 -3.37
C THR A 60 -5.40 -6.16 -2.89
N LEU A 61 -6.70 -6.06 -3.16
CA LEU A 61 -7.68 -7.10 -2.81
C LEU A 61 -7.48 -8.39 -3.61
N ALA A 62 -7.10 -8.27 -4.88
CA ALA A 62 -6.72 -9.43 -5.70
C ALA A 62 -5.49 -10.13 -5.13
N THR A 63 -4.49 -9.38 -4.62
CA THR A 63 -3.33 -9.95 -3.94
C THR A 63 -3.73 -10.74 -2.70
N ALA A 64 -4.55 -10.17 -1.81
CA ALA A 64 -5.06 -10.89 -0.62
C ALA A 64 -5.77 -12.20 -1.00
N SER A 65 -6.63 -12.14 -2.02
CA SER A 65 -7.37 -13.31 -2.54
C SER A 65 -6.48 -14.36 -3.23
N SER A 66 -5.26 -13.99 -3.61
CA SER A 66 -4.29 -14.88 -4.28
C SER A 66 -3.24 -15.48 -3.34
N MET A 67 -3.23 -15.08 -2.07
CA MET A 67 -2.30 -15.62 -1.09
C MET A 67 -2.53 -17.13 -0.90
N PRO A 68 -1.47 -17.93 -0.75
CA PRO A 68 -1.60 -19.38 -0.68
C PRO A 68 -2.22 -19.81 0.65
N GLY A 69 -2.84 -21.00 0.63
CA GLY A 69 -3.32 -21.62 1.86
C GLY A 69 -4.43 -20.82 2.55
N LEU A 70 -5.23 -20.07 1.79
CA LEU A 70 -6.46 -19.46 2.26
C LEU A 70 -7.32 -20.54 2.92
N LYS A 71 -7.29 -20.53 4.24
CA LYS A 71 -8.20 -21.31 5.05
C LYS A 71 -9.49 -20.49 5.23
N PRO A 72 -10.61 -21.13 5.59
CA PRO A 72 -11.75 -20.41 6.12
C PRO A 72 -11.28 -19.42 7.20
N PRO A 73 -11.82 -18.18 7.26
CA PRO A 73 -11.39 -17.16 8.23
C PRO A 73 -11.38 -17.66 9.68
N GLU A 74 -12.24 -18.64 9.97
CA GLU A 74 -12.40 -19.29 11.27
C GLU A 74 -11.20 -20.14 11.71
N GLN A 75 -10.31 -20.49 10.77
CA GLN A 75 -9.12 -21.30 11.02
C GLN A 75 -7.82 -20.46 11.03
N LEU A 76 -7.93 -19.16 10.81
CA LEU A 76 -6.82 -18.22 10.95
C LEU A 76 -6.86 -17.60 12.35
N PRO A 77 -5.69 -17.36 12.98
CA PRO A 77 -5.66 -16.62 14.23
C PRO A 77 -6.21 -15.21 13.98
N ARG A 78 -7.07 -14.75 14.90
CA ARG A 78 -7.49 -13.35 14.92
C ARG A 78 -6.38 -12.53 15.54
N ILE A 79 -5.87 -11.56 14.79
CA ILE A 79 -4.77 -10.70 15.24
C ILE A 79 -5.37 -9.34 15.54
N ALA A 80 -5.18 -8.84 16.77
CA ALA A 80 -5.60 -7.48 17.08
C ALA A 80 -4.70 -6.45 16.38
N PRO A 81 -5.18 -5.22 16.09
CA PRO A 81 -4.37 -4.21 15.41
C PRO A 81 -3.05 -3.85 16.12
N TRP A 82 -2.98 -4.00 17.44
CA TRP A 82 -1.76 -3.78 18.24
C TRP A 82 -0.78 -4.97 18.22
N GLU A 83 -1.23 -6.15 17.80
CA GLU A 83 -0.42 -7.37 17.69
C GLU A 83 0.20 -7.53 16.30
N LEU A 84 -0.14 -6.65 15.35
CA LEU A 84 0.47 -6.65 14.02
C LEU A 84 1.98 -6.45 14.10
N LEU A 85 2.70 -7.51 13.73
CA LEU A 85 4.16 -7.58 13.71
C LEU A 85 4.81 -6.60 12.74
N TRP A 86 4.16 -6.37 11.61
CA TRP A 86 4.71 -5.57 10.53
C TRP A 86 3.93 -4.28 10.41
N ARG A 87 4.64 -3.18 10.60
CA ARG A 87 4.11 -1.83 10.45
C ARG A 87 5.02 -1.08 9.51
N CYS A 88 4.49 -0.73 8.35
CA CYS A 88 5.08 0.33 7.58
C CYS A 88 4.69 1.67 8.20
N PRO A 89 5.61 2.65 8.29
CA PRO A 89 5.24 4.01 8.62
C PRO A 89 4.05 4.41 7.75
N ASP A 90 3.10 5.16 8.32
CA ASP A 90 1.89 5.55 7.62
C ASP A 90 2.25 6.59 6.54
N LEU A 91 2.78 6.12 5.41
CA LEU A 91 3.27 6.95 4.31
C LEU A 91 2.14 7.69 3.60
N LEU A 92 0.91 7.20 3.78
CA LEU A 92 -0.32 7.80 3.25
C LEU A 92 -1.02 8.67 4.29
N ALA A 93 -0.58 8.67 5.55
CA ALA A 93 -0.82 9.78 6.46
C ALA A 93 0.03 10.96 5.98
N MET A 94 -0.39 11.53 4.86
CA MET A 94 0.09 12.79 4.31
C MET A 94 -0.25 13.87 5.34
N ARG A 95 0.58 13.98 6.39
CA ARG A 95 0.49 15.06 7.37
C ARG A 95 0.83 16.35 6.64
N LEU A 96 -0.19 17.02 6.12
CA LEU A 96 -0.21 18.48 6.18
C LEU A 96 -0.07 18.84 7.67
N GLY A 97 0.77 19.84 7.98
CA GLY A 97 1.23 20.16 9.34
C GLY A 97 0.14 20.24 10.40
N ASP A 98 0.55 20.25 11.68
CA ASP A 98 -0.16 20.03 12.96
C ASP A 98 -1.58 20.63 13.20
N SER A 99 -2.45 20.74 12.21
CA SER A 99 -3.77 21.34 12.31
C SER A 99 -4.75 20.74 11.29
N ALA A 100 -4.97 19.42 11.35
CA ALA A 100 -6.26 18.76 11.12
C ALA A 100 -6.08 17.22 11.12
N PRO A 101 -6.98 16.44 11.74
CA PRO A 101 -6.87 14.98 11.79
C PRO A 101 -7.31 14.25 10.50
N THR A 102 -7.51 14.95 9.37
CA THR A 102 -8.17 14.38 8.18
C THR A 102 -7.78 15.01 6.84
N ALA A 103 -6.66 15.73 6.76
CA ALA A 103 -6.30 16.41 5.51
C ALA A 103 -5.62 15.43 4.52
N CYS A 104 -6.38 14.84 3.60
CA CYS A 104 -5.79 14.22 2.42
C CYS A 104 -5.20 15.32 1.51
N ASN A 105 -4.04 15.09 0.90
CA ASN A 105 -3.53 15.97 -0.14
C ASN A 105 -4.37 15.77 -1.41
N HIS A 106 -5.47 16.51 -1.54
CA HIS A 106 -6.39 16.38 -2.66
C HIS A 106 -5.80 16.86 -4.00
N GLN A 107 -4.68 17.57 -3.97
CA GLN A 107 -3.98 18.06 -5.17
C GLN A 107 -2.91 17.08 -5.68
N ILE A 108 -2.77 15.90 -5.05
CA ILE A 108 -1.78 14.90 -5.47
C ILE A 108 -2.05 14.41 -6.89
N GLY A 109 -0.99 14.33 -7.70
CA GLY A 109 -1.05 13.74 -9.03
C GLY A 109 -1.01 12.22 -9.00
N ALA A 110 -1.53 11.57 -10.05
CA ALA A 110 -1.57 10.11 -10.20
C ALA A 110 -0.19 9.44 -10.03
N ALA A 111 0.84 9.95 -10.71
CA ALA A 111 2.19 9.40 -10.63
C ALA A 111 2.80 9.56 -9.23
N GLU A 112 2.59 10.69 -8.57
CA GLU A 112 3.07 10.92 -7.20
C GLU A 112 2.38 9.97 -6.21
N LEU A 113 1.07 9.81 -6.33
CA LEU A 113 0.27 8.88 -5.54
C LEU A 113 0.74 7.43 -5.69
N LEU A 114 1.01 6.99 -6.92
CA LEU A 114 1.55 5.65 -7.20
C LEU A 114 2.94 5.45 -6.59
N ARG A 115 3.79 6.47 -6.56
CA ARG A 115 5.09 6.39 -5.86
C ARG A 115 4.92 6.22 -4.35
N LEU A 116 3.94 6.89 -3.73
CA LEU A 116 3.63 6.70 -2.30
C LEU A 116 3.11 5.29 -2.01
N VAL A 117 2.18 4.80 -2.84
CA VAL A 117 1.66 3.43 -2.79
C VAL A 117 2.83 2.43 -2.90
N LEU A 118 3.67 2.56 -3.94
CA LEU A 118 4.84 1.69 -4.16
C LEU A 118 5.82 1.70 -3.00
N LYS A 119 6.08 2.86 -2.39
CA LYS A 119 6.95 2.95 -1.21
C LYS A 119 6.40 2.13 -0.04
N ARG A 120 5.09 2.15 0.17
CA ARG A 120 4.42 1.35 1.20
C ARG A 120 4.48 -0.15 0.88
N GLU A 121 4.17 -0.53 -0.35
CA GLU A 121 4.19 -1.93 -0.78
C GLU A 121 5.61 -2.54 -0.73
N ARG A 122 6.64 -1.76 -1.07
CA ARG A 122 8.04 -2.17 -0.90
C ARG A 122 8.44 -2.35 0.56
N CYS A 123 7.93 -1.51 1.46
CA CYS A 123 8.13 -1.73 2.88
C CYS A 123 7.48 -3.04 3.36
N ALA A 124 6.27 -3.38 2.89
CA ALA A 124 5.66 -4.67 3.20
C ALA A 124 6.51 -5.85 2.67
N GLN A 125 7.03 -5.74 1.44
CA GLN A 125 7.95 -6.71 0.84
C GLN A 125 9.21 -6.92 1.70
N ASP A 126 9.80 -5.82 2.19
CA ASP A 126 10.98 -5.86 3.05
C ASP A 126 10.67 -6.56 4.38
N CYS A 127 9.50 -6.28 4.97
CA CYS A 127 9.03 -6.97 6.18
C CYS A 127 8.93 -8.49 5.96
N TYR A 128 8.30 -8.94 4.88
CA TYR A 128 8.17 -10.38 4.59
C TYR A 128 9.53 -11.04 4.33
N THR A 129 10.41 -10.36 3.59
CA THR A 129 11.76 -10.85 3.29
C THR A 129 12.60 -10.97 4.57
N HIS A 130 12.52 -9.97 5.44
CA HIS A 130 13.20 -9.94 6.72
C HIS A 130 12.65 -10.99 7.70
N ALA A 131 11.33 -11.19 7.74
CA ALA A 131 10.71 -12.23 8.54
C ALA A 131 11.15 -13.63 8.09
N ARG A 132 11.19 -13.88 6.78
CA ARG A 132 11.64 -15.15 6.21
C ARG A 132 13.06 -15.50 6.62
N ALA A 133 13.94 -14.51 6.76
CA ALA A 133 15.33 -14.72 7.17
C ALA A 133 15.48 -15.15 8.64
N GLN A 134 14.45 -14.94 9.47
CA GLN A 134 14.48 -15.20 10.91
C GLN A 134 13.77 -16.50 11.29
N VAL A 135 12.73 -16.90 10.56
CA VAL A 135 11.99 -18.12 10.84
C VAL A 135 12.78 -19.36 10.44
N MET A 136 12.86 -20.35 11.34
CA MET A 136 13.53 -21.62 11.08
C MET A 136 12.57 -22.73 10.62
N ALA A 137 11.28 -22.58 10.90
CA ALA A 137 10.27 -23.57 10.54
C ALA A 137 10.07 -23.62 9.00
N PRO A 138 10.29 -24.78 8.34
CA PRO A 138 10.21 -24.87 6.88
C PRO A 138 8.84 -24.47 6.30
N ALA A 139 7.75 -24.83 6.99
CA ALA A 139 6.40 -24.47 6.56
C ALA A 139 6.18 -22.95 6.58
N THR A 140 6.67 -22.26 7.62
CA THR A 140 6.58 -20.79 7.70
C THR A 140 7.46 -20.11 6.64
N GLN A 141 8.67 -20.64 6.39
CA GLN A 141 9.54 -20.13 5.32
C GLN A 141 8.90 -20.26 3.93
N GLN A 142 8.25 -21.39 3.64
CA GLN A 142 7.52 -21.59 2.39
C GLN A 142 6.32 -20.64 2.26
N MET A 143 5.58 -20.45 3.35
CA MET A 143 4.46 -19.50 3.40
C MET A 143 4.93 -18.07 3.13
N LEU A 144 5.94 -17.59 3.85
CA LEU A 144 6.50 -16.24 3.67
C LEU A 144 7.11 -16.04 2.28
N THR A 145 7.75 -17.07 1.72
CA THR A 145 8.24 -17.02 0.32
C THR A 145 7.10 -16.78 -0.65
N SER A 146 6.01 -17.51 -0.47
CA SER A 146 4.85 -17.39 -1.36
C SER A 146 4.13 -16.04 -1.18
N ILE A 147 4.01 -15.54 0.05
CA ILE A 147 3.48 -14.19 0.33
C ILE A 147 4.37 -13.12 -0.33
N ALA A 148 5.69 -13.21 -0.17
CA ALA A 148 6.65 -12.29 -0.78
C ALA A 148 6.61 -12.34 -2.31
N MET A 149 6.33 -13.49 -2.91
CA MET A 149 6.11 -13.58 -4.37
C MET A 149 4.84 -12.84 -4.81
N ARG A 150 3.72 -12.99 -4.08
CA ARG A 150 2.47 -12.27 -4.39
C ARG A 150 2.64 -10.75 -4.25
N GLN A 151 3.34 -10.32 -3.21
CA GLN A 151 3.65 -8.91 -3.00
C GLN A 151 4.54 -8.36 -4.12
N GLN A 152 5.53 -9.12 -4.59
CA GLN A 152 6.37 -8.73 -5.73
C GLN A 152 5.58 -8.64 -7.05
N GLU A 153 4.65 -9.56 -7.30
CA GLU A 153 3.74 -9.52 -8.45
C GLU A 153 2.87 -8.25 -8.43
N GLN A 154 2.37 -7.86 -7.26
CA GLN A 154 1.62 -6.61 -7.08
C GLN A 154 2.49 -5.38 -7.35
N ILE A 155 3.71 -5.33 -6.79
CA ILE A 155 4.66 -4.23 -7.03
C ILE A 155 4.92 -4.06 -8.53
N ALA A 156 5.16 -5.15 -9.27
CA ALA A 156 5.38 -5.08 -10.70
C ALA A 156 4.17 -4.50 -11.47
N ARG A 157 2.94 -4.84 -11.07
CA ARG A 157 1.72 -4.27 -11.65
C ARG A 157 1.57 -2.78 -11.35
N LEU A 158 1.92 -2.37 -10.13
CA LEU A 158 1.91 -0.96 -9.72
C LEU A 158 3.00 -0.14 -10.44
N GLU A 159 4.17 -0.72 -10.69
CA GLU A 159 5.24 -0.11 -11.49
C GLU A 159 4.80 0.10 -12.94
N ALA A 160 4.08 -0.86 -13.53
CA ALA A 160 3.50 -0.70 -14.87
C ALA A 160 2.45 0.42 -14.92
N LEU A 161 1.61 0.55 -13.89
CA LEU A 161 0.66 1.67 -13.78
C LEU A 161 1.39 3.02 -13.63
N LEU A 162 2.46 3.06 -12.85
CA LEU A 162 3.27 4.28 -12.70
C LEU A 162 3.88 4.71 -14.03
N ALA A 163 4.47 3.77 -14.79
CA ALA A 163 5.04 4.07 -16.09
C ALA A 163 4.00 4.64 -17.07
N SER A 164 2.76 4.10 -17.06
CA SER A 164 1.65 4.66 -17.86
C SER A 164 1.32 6.09 -17.43
N ALA A 165 1.17 6.33 -16.13
CA ALA A 165 0.84 7.66 -15.62
C ALA A 165 1.94 8.72 -15.88
N GLU A 166 3.21 8.32 -15.88
CA GLU A 166 4.34 9.19 -16.20
C GLU A 166 4.41 9.52 -17.70
N ALA A 167 4.06 8.57 -18.57
CA ALA A 167 3.94 8.81 -20.00
C ALA A 167 2.82 9.83 -20.30
N ASP A 168 1.62 9.62 -19.73
CA ASP A 168 0.48 10.51 -19.91
C ASP A 168 0.78 11.95 -19.46
N ALA A 169 1.49 12.11 -18.32
CA ALA A 169 1.89 13.43 -17.82
C ALA A 169 2.92 14.13 -18.73
N SER A 170 3.76 13.37 -19.41
CA SER A 170 4.78 13.90 -20.33
C SER A 170 4.16 14.40 -21.63
N GLU A 171 3.13 13.70 -22.15
CA GLU A 171 2.39 14.11 -23.35
C GLU A 171 1.51 15.35 -23.11
N GLN A 172 1.05 15.54 -21.87
CA GLN A 172 0.23 16.69 -21.47
C GLN A 172 1.04 17.95 -21.15
N SER A 173 2.39 17.88 -21.12
CA SER A 173 3.23 19.07 -20.98
C SER A 173 3.14 19.90 -22.27
N PRO A 174 2.45 21.06 -22.28
CA PRO A 174 2.32 21.86 -23.48
C PRO A 174 3.70 22.39 -23.85
N THR A 175 4.06 22.29 -25.12
CA THR A 175 5.07 23.16 -25.72
C THR A 175 4.76 24.60 -25.33
N LEU A 176 5.63 25.18 -24.49
CA LEU A 176 5.69 26.57 -24.05
C LEU A 176 5.98 27.51 -25.24
N SER A 177 5.14 27.49 -26.27
CA SER A 177 5.26 28.31 -27.49
C SER A 177 4.00 29.11 -27.82
N ASP A 178 3.07 29.21 -26.88
CA ASP A 178 1.97 30.19 -26.96
C ASP A 178 2.11 31.24 -25.86
N LEU A 179 3.25 31.94 -25.91
CA LEU A 179 3.36 33.28 -25.34
C LEU A 179 3.00 34.24 -26.47
N ASP A 180 1.71 34.33 -26.79
CA ASP A 180 1.19 35.35 -27.69
C ASP A 180 1.69 36.73 -27.20
N PRO A 181 2.44 37.50 -28.02
CA PRO A 181 2.88 38.83 -27.64
C PRO A 181 1.66 39.73 -27.46
N PRO A 182 1.65 40.65 -26.48
CA PRO A 182 0.51 41.53 -26.27
C PRO A 182 0.30 42.39 -27.51
N ASN A 183 -0.83 42.17 -28.19
CA ASN A 183 -1.32 43.01 -29.27
C ASN A 183 -1.50 44.44 -28.72
N ARG A 184 -0.65 45.39 -29.14
CA ARG A 184 -0.85 46.81 -28.83
C ARG A 184 -1.80 47.40 -29.88
N PRO A 185 -2.98 47.91 -29.50
CA PRO A 185 -3.78 48.70 -30.41
C PRO A 185 -3.10 50.06 -30.68
N GLU A 186 -3.42 50.60 -31.86
CA GLU A 186 -2.82 51.78 -32.52
C GLU A 186 -2.81 53.08 -31.71
#